data_AF-X0ZB15-F1
#
_entry.id   AF-X0ZB15-F1
#
_cell.length_a   1.000
_cell.length_b   1.000
_cell.length_c   1.000
_cell.angle_alpha   90.00
_cell.angle_beta   90.00
_cell.angle_gamma   90.00
#
_symmetry.space_group_name_H-M   'P 1'
#
loop_
_entity.id
_entity.type
_entity.pdbx_description
1 polymer ?
#
loop_
_entity_poly.entity_id
_entity_poly.type
_entity_poly.pdbx_seq_one_letter_code
_entity_poly.pdbx_strand_id
1 'polypeptide(L)'
;WIVENGGAAINLLTKGSRKHCEKQLRMTPERHFKGIAETIRYARKRELIVNVYLEDWSSGVRDSFDYVFSSVENLRGLDVKRVYLPDTLGVLSPADTSDYVSLMVRTWPDLHFEFHAHNDYGLATANSLAAIEAGARGVHTSVNGMGERSGNTRLAEVVASIHDHSEFRTQIRENRLTQISEMVGTFSGKIVSDNVPVVGRDVFTQTAGIHADGDFKANLYANRLAPRRFGRKRR
;
A
#
# COMPACT_ATOMS: atom_id res chain seq x y z
N TRP A 1 6.79 5.74 25.24
CA TRP A 1 7.02 6.44 23.95
C TRP A 1 5.74 6.86 23.21
N ILE A 2 4.95 5.97 22.57
CA ILE A 2 3.78 6.40 21.73
C ILE A 2 2.80 7.26 22.53
N VAL A 3 2.37 6.79 23.70
CA VAL A 3 1.45 7.50 24.60
C VAL A 3 2.05 8.83 25.08
N GLU A 4 3.33 8.83 25.45
CA GLU A 4 4.04 10.04 25.93
C GLU A 4 4.13 11.14 24.86
N ASN A 5 4.05 10.76 23.58
CA ASN A 5 4.07 11.69 22.44
C ASN A 5 2.66 11.97 21.89
N GLY A 6 1.60 11.65 22.64
CA GLY A 6 0.21 11.91 22.25
C GLY A 6 -0.32 11.03 21.11
N GLY A 7 0.35 9.91 20.81
CA GLY A 7 -0.11 8.97 19.79
C GLY A 7 -1.32 8.15 20.26
N ALA A 8 -2.29 7.95 19.37
CA ALA A 8 -3.52 7.19 19.66
C ALA A 8 -3.56 5.78 19.03
N ALA A 9 -2.55 5.43 18.22
CA ALA A 9 -2.48 4.15 17.54
C ALA A 9 -1.04 3.61 17.49
N ILE A 10 -0.92 2.28 17.45
CA ILE A 10 0.32 1.56 17.20
C ILE A 10 0.13 0.63 15.99
N ASN A 11 1.03 0.74 15.03
CA ASN A 11 1.19 -0.24 13.97
C ASN A 11 2.32 -1.19 14.41
N LEU A 12 1.95 -2.27 15.08
CA LEU A 12 2.90 -3.22 15.66
C LEU A 12 3.55 -4.06 14.57
N LEU A 13 4.87 -3.89 14.39
CA LEU A 13 5.64 -4.73 13.47
C LEU A 13 5.92 -6.09 14.09
N THR A 14 5.48 -7.13 13.41
CA THR A 14 5.66 -8.55 13.76
C THR A 14 6.25 -9.30 12.58
N LYS A 15 6.75 -10.52 12.79
CA LYS A 15 7.25 -11.35 11.68
C LYS A 15 6.11 -12.10 10.99
N GLY A 16 5.94 -11.83 9.71
CA GLY A 16 5.09 -12.53 8.75
C GLY A 16 5.76 -13.71 8.05
N SER A 17 6.99 -14.08 8.39
CA SER A 17 7.61 -15.33 7.92
C SER A 17 8.40 -16.04 9.02
N ARG A 18 8.39 -17.38 8.98
CA ARG A 18 9.10 -18.22 9.95
C ARG A 18 10.60 -17.96 9.94
N LYS A 19 11.16 -17.74 8.74
CA LYS A 19 12.59 -17.43 8.54
C LYS A 19 12.98 -16.18 9.33
N HIS A 20 12.22 -15.09 9.24
CA HIS A 20 12.55 -13.87 9.99
C HIS A 20 12.36 -14.06 11.50
N CYS A 21 11.34 -14.80 11.94
CA CYS A 21 11.18 -15.15 13.37
C CYS A 21 12.41 -15.89 13.91
N GLU A 22 12.82 -16.97 13.26
CA GLU A 22 13.90 -17.83 13.76
C GLU A 22 15.30 -17.22 13.57
N LYS A 23 15.55 -16.54 12.45
CA LYS A 23 16.90 -16.04 12.12
C LYS A 23 17.16 -14.66 12.68
N GLN A 24 16.19 -13.75 12.63
CA GLN A 24 16.36 -12.38 13.09
C GLN A 24 16.04 -12.25 14.58
N LEU A 25 14.89 -12.76 15.04
CA LEU A 25 14.52 -12.68 16.46
C LEU A 25 15.14 -13.78 17.32
N ARG A 26 15.60 -14.89 16.71
CA ARG A 26 16.08 -16.09 17.41
C ARG A 26 15.02 -16.62 18.39
N MET A 27 13.77 -16.63 17.96
CA MET A 27 12.61 -17.10 18.74
C MET A 27 11.91 -18.25 18.03
N THR A 28 11.27 -19.11 18.82
CA THR A 28 10.28 -20.07 18.29
C THR A 28 8.97 -19.33 17.97
N PRO A 29 8.15 -19.85 17.04
CA PRO A 29 6.84 -19.26 16.74
C PRO A 29 5.96 -19.05 17.97
N GLU A 30 5.92 -20.00 18.90
CA GLU A 30 5.08 -19.95 20.10
C GLU A 30 5.50 -18.79 21.01
N ARG A 31 6.81 -18.60 21.18
CA ARG A 31 7.36 -17.48 21.96
C ARG A 31 7.03 -16.14 21.29
N HIS A 32 7.12 -16.08 19.96
CA HIS A 32 6.81 -14.88 19.21
C HIS A 32 5.31 -14.52 19.31
N PHE A 33 4.40 -15.47 19.08
CA PHE A 33 2.95 -15.24 19.20
C PHE A 33 2.54 -14.80 20.61
N LYS A 34 3.13 -15.42 21.65
CA LYS A 34 2.92 -14.99 23.04
C LYS A 34 3.34 -13.54 23.26
N GLY A 35 4.52 -13.16 22.76
CA GLY A 35 5.02 -11.79 22.88
C GLY A 35 4.16 -10.75 22.13
N ILE A 36 3.63 -11.12 20.95
CA ILE A 36 2.67 -10.30 20.21
C ILE A 36 1.42 -10.07 21.07
N ALA A 37 0.82 -11.14 21.61
CA ALA A 37 -0.40 -11.05 22.40
C ALA A 37 -0.20 -10.21 23.68
N GLU A 38 0.93 -10.37 24.38
CA GLU A 38 1.29 -9.54 25.54
C GLU A 38 1.41 -8.06 25.16
N THR A 39 2.06 -7.75 24.04
CA THR A 39 2.24 -6.38 23.54
C THR A 39 0.89 -5.76 23.17
N ILE A 40 0.01 -6.49 22.49
CA ILE A 40 -1.32 -6.01 22.13
C ILE A 40 -2.14 -5.71 23.39
N ARG A 41 -2.18 -6.63 24.37
CA ARG A 41 -2.90 -6.40 25.64
C ARG A 41 -2.36 -5.18 26.38
N TYR A 42 -1.05 -4.98 26.38
CA TYR A 42 -0.44 -3.80 26.98
C TYR A 42 -0.83 -2.51 26.25
N ALA A 43 -0.80 -2.50 24.92
CA ALA A 43 -1.23 -1.35 24.12
C ALA A 43 -2.71 -1.01 24.34
N ARG A 44 -3.59 -2.01 24.46
CA ARG A 44 -5.02 -1.79 24.78
C ARG A 44 -5.24 -1.24 26.18
N LYS A 45 -4.47 -1.66 27.18
CA LYS A 45 -4.47 -1.02 28.53
C LYS A 45 -4.04 0.44 28.51
N ARG A 46 -3.34 0.86 27.45
CA ARG A 46 -2.96 2.25 27.17
C ARG A 46 -3.91 2.95 26.21
N GLU A 47 -5.08 2.35 25.95
CA GLU A 47 -6.14 2.87 25.08
C GLU A 47 -5.70 3.10 23.61
N LEU A 48 -4.61 2.47 23.18
CA LEU A 48 -4.13 2.60 21.80
C LEU A 48 -4.96 1.73 20.85
N ILE A 49 -5.29 2.25 19.68
CA ILE A 49 -5.74 1.45 18.54
C ILE A 49 -4.56 0.60 18.07
N VAL A 50 -4.74 -0.70 17.90
CA VAL A 50 -3.66 -1.60 17.49
C VAL A 50 -3.91 -2.12 16.08
N ASN A 51 -2.97 -1.89 15.18
CA ASN A 51 -2.89 -2.60 13.90
C ASN A 51 -1.64 -3.50 13.93
N VAL A 52 -1.65 -4.60 13.19
CA VAL A 52 -0.54 -5.56 13.16
C VAL A 52 0.04 -5.65 11.76
N TYR A 53 1.35 -5.48 11.66
CA TYR A 53 2.10 -5.56 10.42
C TYR A 53 2.83 -6.90 10.35
N LEU A 54 2.50 -7.74 9.37
CA LEU A 54 3.11 -9.07 9.17
C LEU A 54 4.35 -8.95 8.26
N GLU A 55 5.45 -8.36 8.74
CA GLU A 55 6.67 -8.13 7.94
C GLU A 55 7.13 -9.40 7.20
N ASP A 56 7.42 -9.28 5.91
CA ASP A 56 7.78 -10.39 5.01
C ASP A 56 6.64 -11.42 4.82
N TRP A 57 5.39 -10.98 4.93
CA TRP A 57 4.20 -11.80 4.64
C TRP A 57 4.22 -12.40 3.23
N SER A 58 4.65 -11.66 2.21
CA SER A 58 4.67 -12.18 0.83
C SER A 58 5.56 -13.42 0.67
N SER A 59 6.74 -13.46 1.29
CA SER A 59 7.56 -14.67 1.35
C SER A 59 6.95 -15.70 2.30
N GLY A 60 6.42 -15.24 3.44
CA GLY A 60 5.89 -16.11 4.47
C GLY A 60 4.69 -16.94 4.05
N VAL A 61 3.75 -16.36 3.29
CA VAL A 61 2.54 -17.05 2.81
C VAL A 61 2.90 -18.13 1.77
N ARG A 62 3.99 -17.94 1.03
CA ARG A 62 4.51 -18.92 0.06
C ARG A 62 5.35 -20.01 0.72
N ASP A 63 6.30 -19.61 1.56
CA ASP A 63 7.39 -20.49 2.03
C ASP A 63 7.17 -21.03 3.45
N SER A 64 6.28 -20.41 4.24
CA SER A 64 6.00 -20.78 5.64
C SER A 64 4.52 -20.60 6.00
N PHE A 65 3.65 -21.17 5.18
CA PHE A 65 2.20 -21.02 5.24
C PHE A 65 1.61 -21.22 6.65
N ASP A 66 1.93 -22.34 7.30
CA ASP A 66 1.41 -22.69 8.63
C ASP A 66 1.77 -21.65 9.69
N TYR A 67 2.94 -21.03 9.57
CA TYR A 67 3.38 -19.97 10.47
C TYR A 67 2.54 -18.70 10.29
N VAL A 68 2.26 -18.29 9.04
CA VAL A 68 1.40 -17.14 8.75
C VAL A 68 -0.01 -17.38 9.26
N PHE A 69 -0.57 -18.55 8.97
CA PHE A 69 -1.92 -18.90 9.37
C PHE A 69 -2.06 -18.96 10.89
N SER A 70 -1.10 -19.60 11.57
CA SER A 70 -1.07 -19.61 13.03
C SER A 70 -0.93 -18.21 13.61
N SER A 71 -0.10 -17.34 13.00
CA SER A 71 0.06 -15.95 13.45
C SER A 71 -1.27 -15.21 13.40
N VAL A 72 -1.97 -15.24 12.26
CA VAL A 72 -3.25 -14.55 12.09
C VAL A 72 -4.36 -15.17 12.96
N GLU A 73 -4.40 -16.49 13.09
CA GLU A 73 -5.35 -17.15 14.00
C GLU A 73 -5.13 -16.71 15.45
N ASN A 74 -3.88 -16.54 15.89
CA ASN A 74 -3.57 -16.03 17.24
C ASN A 74 -3.90 -14.53 17.43
N LEU A 75 -4.07 -13.77 16.33
CA LEU A 75 -4.60 -12.41 16.41
C LEU A 75 -6.12 -12.41 16.61
N ARG A 76 -6.82 -13.49 16.26
CA ARG A 76 -8.26 -13.59 16.51
C ARG A 76 -8.53 -13.64 18.01
N GLY A 77 -9.52 -12.89 18.45
CA GLY A 77 -9.81 -12.70 19.87
C GLY A 77 -8.89 -11.70 20.56
N LEU A 78 -7.91 -11.14 19.86
CA LEU A 78 -7.25 -9.91 20.25
C LEU A 78 -7.96 -8.73 19.58
N ASP A 79 -8.07 -7.61 20.30
CA ASP A 79 -8.72 -6.39 19.82
C ASP A 79 -7.79 -5.62 18.85
N VAL A 80 -7.52 -6.25 17.71
CA VAL A 80 -6.73 -5.72 16.59
C VAL A 80 -7.66 -5.08 15.59
N LYS A 81 -7.42 -3.80 15.27
CA LYS A 81 -8.25 -3.03 14.35
C LYS A 81 -8.01 -3.41 12.89
N ARG A 82 -6.76 -3.68 12.51
CA ARG A 82 -6.34 -4.04 11.14
C ARG A 82 -5.14 -4.97 11.13
N VAL A 83 -5.07 -5.83 10.12
CA VAL A 83 -3.91 -6.67 9.83
C VAL A 83 -3.36 -6.26 8.47
N TYR A 84 -2.07 -5.96 8.42
CA TYR A 84 -1.40 -5.53 7.20
C TYR A 84 -0.68 -6.70 6.56
N LEU A 85 -0.90 -6.84 5.26
CA LEU A 85 -0.31 -7.85 4.39
C LEU A 85 0.77 -7.19 3.51
N PRO A 86 2.02 -7.10 3.98
CA PRO A 86 3.08 -6.45 3.22
C PRO A 86 3.76 -7.38 2.22
N ASP A 87 3.89 -6.90 0.99
CA ASP A 87 4.90 -7.38 0.06
C ASP A 87 6.23 -6.66 0.33
N THR A 88 6.88 -7.04 1.42
CA THR A 88 8.07 -6.36 1.96
C THR A 88 9.22 -6.28 0.98
N LEU A 89 9.39 -7.31 0.14
CA LEU A 89 10.45 -7.37 -0.86
C LEU A 89 9.98 -6.94 -2.26
N GLY A 90 8.70 -6.60 -2.42
CA GLY A 90 8.12 -6.16 -3.70
C GLY A 90 8.12 -7.23 -4.78
N VAL A 91 7.97 -8.51 -4.40
CA VAL A 91 8.19 -9.68 -5.28
C VAL A 91 6.91 -10.28 -5.84
N LEU A 92 5.73 -9.86 -5.39
CA LEU A 92 4.48 -10.45 -5.85
C LEU A 92 4.11 -9.94 -7.25
N SER A 93 3.51 -10.82 -8.05
CA SER A 93 2.73 -10.40 -9.22
C SER A 93 1.29 -10.03 -8.81
N PRO A 94 0.51 -9.38 -9.70
CA PRO A 94 -0.90 -9.13 -9.42
C PRO A 94 -1.70 -10.41 -9.22
N ALA A 95 -1.38 -11.49 -9.94
CA ALA A 95 -2.02 -12.79 -9.78
C ALA A 95 -1.74 -13.39 -8.39
N ASP A 96 -0.47 -13.41 -7.97
CA ASP A 96 -0.09 -13.87 -6.63
C ASP A 96 -0.79 -13.03 -5.54
N THR A 97 -0.85 -11.71 -5.75
CA THR A 97 -1.51 -10.80 -4.82
C THR A 97 -3.00 -11.12 -4.70
N SER A 98 -3.70 -11.29 -5.83
CA SER A 98 -5.12 -11.68 -5.84
C SER A 98 -5.34 -12.99 -5.10
N ASP A 99 -4.54 -14.01 -5.37
CA ASP A 99 -4.68 -15.34 -4.76
C ASP A 99 -4.45 -15.30 -3.25
N TYR A 100 -3.32 -14.73 -2.83
CA TYR A 100 -2.95 -14.71 -1.41
C TYR A 100 -3.83 -13.78 -0.59
N VAL A 101 -4.17 -12.59 -1.08
CA VAL A 101 -5.07 -11.68 -0.36
C VAL A 101 -6.48 -12.27 -0.28
N SER A 102 -7.01 -12.85 -1.38
CA SER A 102 -8.32 -13.51 -1.37
C SER A 102 -8.36 -14.65 -0.36
N LEU A 103 -7.27 -15.42 -0.26
CA LEU A 103 -7.15 -16.47 0.72
C LEU A 103 -7.26 -15.93 2.15
N MET A 104 -6.49 -14.89 2.51
CA MET A 104 -6.56 -14.28 3.84
C MET A 104 -7.98 -13.76 4.15
N VAL A 105 -8.58 -13.03 3.21
CA VAL A 105 -9.91 -12.42 3.38
C VAL A 105 -11.00 -13.48 3.50
N ARG A 106 -10.94 -14.57 2.73
CA ARG A 106 -11.93 -15.66 2.79
C ARG A 106 -11.78 -16.50 4.05
N THR A 107 -10.57 -16.73 4.53
CA THR A 107 -10.33 -17.49 5.76
C THR A 107 -10.75 -16.70 7.01
N TRP A 108 -10.53 -15.38 7.03
CA TRP A 108 -10.88 -14.52 8.16
C TRP A 108 -11.73 -13.31 7.74
N PRO A 109 -13.00 -13.53 7.36
CA PRO A 109 -13.86 -12.46 6.81
C PRO A 109 -14.18 -11.36 7.83
N ASP A 110 -14.07 -11.67 9.13
CA ASP A 110 -14.24 -10.75 10.25
C ASP A 110 -13.05 -9.80 10.44
N LEU A 111 -11.86 -10.14 9.94
CA LEU A 111 -10.66 -9.31 10.05
C LEU A 111 -10.60 -8.23 8.95
N HIS A 112 -10.01 -7.08 9.29
CA HIS A 112 -9.77 -5.99 8.35
C HIS A 112 -8.35 -6.05 7.81
N PHE A 113 -8.20 -6.58 6.60
CA PHE A 113 -6.92 -6.61 5.90
C PHE A 113 -6.68 -5.34 5.10
N GLU A 114 -5.48 -4.79 5.21
CA GLU A 114 -4.95 -3.77 4.30
C GLU A 114 -3.65 -4.28 3.66
N PHE A 115 -3.39 -3.86 2.42
CA PHE A 115 -2.23 -4.33 1.65
C PHE A 115 -1.14 -3.26 1.56
N HIS A 116 0.12 -3.68 1.66
CA HIS A 116 1.28 -2.79 1.55
C HIS A 116 2.27 -3.32 0.54
N ALA A 117 2.38 -2.69 -0.63
CA ALA A 117 3.34 -3.10 -1.65
C ALA A 117 4.57 -2.21 -1.70
N HIS A 118 5.72 -2.88 -1.86
CA HIS A 118 6.93 -2.28 -2.40
C HIS A 118 6.99 -2.41 -3.93
N ASN A 119 7.77 -1.55 -4.57
CA ASN A 119 7.74 -1.36 -6.02
C ASN A 119 8.99 -1.92 -6.75
N ASP A 120 9.65 -2.94 -6.18
CA ASP A 120 10.93 -3.47 -6.67
C ASP A 120 10.87 -3.95 -8.13
N TYR A 121 9.71 -4.47 -8.57
CA TYR A 121 9.46 -4.85 -9.97
C TYR A 121 8.56 -3.88 -10.75
N GLY A 122 8.25 -2.70 -10.19
CA GLY A 122 7.34 -1.76 -10.82
C GLY A 122 5.86 -2.16 -10.76
N LEU A 123 5.51 -3.16 -9.93
CA LEU A 123 4.17 -3.74 -9.87
C LEU A 123 3.32 -3.25 -8.69
N ALA A 124 3.82 -2.34 -7.84
CA ALA A 124 3.14 -1.99 -6.59
C ALA A 124 1.73 -1.43 -6.79
N THR A 125 1.54 -0.56 -7.79
CA THR A 125 0.22 0.00 -8.14
C THR A 125 -0.73 -1.10 -8.63
N ALA A 126 -0.27 -2.00 -9.49
CA ALA A 126 -1.08 -3.11 -10.00
C ALA A 126 -1.45 -4.11 -8.89
N ASN A 127 -0.48 -4.49 -8.05
CA ASN A 127 -0.72 -5.35 -6.89
C ASN A 127 -1.71 -4.71 -5.91
N SER A 128 -1.64 -3.39 -5.72
CA SER A 128 -2.59 -2.69 -4.85
C SER A 128 -4.03 -2.75 -5.37
N LEU A 129 -4.24 -2.65 -6.69
CA LEU A 129 -5.56 -2.83 -7.30
C LEU A 129 -6.04 -4.29 -7.15
N ALA A 130 -5.17 -5.26 -7.45
CA ALA A 130 -5.46 -6.68 -7.27
C ALA A 130 -5.85 -7.02 -5.83
N ALA A 131 -5.15 -6.46 -4.84
CA ALA A 131 -5.49 -6.64 -3.43
C ALA A 131 -6.88 -6.09 -3.08
N ILE A 132 -7.24 -4.93 -3.62
CA ILE A 132 -8.57 -4.32 -3.42
C ILE A 132 -9.66 -5.21 -4.02
N GLU A 133 -9.47 -5.68 -5.25
CA GLU A 133 -10.39 -6.60 -5.92
C GLU A 133 -10.53 -7.94 -5.16
N ALA A 134 -9.45 -8.39 -4.52
CA ALA A 134 -9.42 -9.56 -3.65
C ALA A 134 -10.07 -9.33 -2.26
N GLY A 135 -10.54 -8.11 -1.96
CA GLY A 135 -11.27 -7.78 -0.75
C GLY A 135 -10.45 -7.10 0.36
N ALA A 136 -9.21 -6.68 0.09
CA ALA A 136 -8.50 -5.79 1.01
C ALA A 136 -9.28 -4.47 1.14
N ARG A 137 -9.43 -4.00 2.38
CA ARG A 137 -10.25 -2.82 2.70
C ARG A 137 -9.44 -1.52 2.81
N GLY A 138 -8.14 -1.59 2.52
CA GLY A 138 -7.23 -0.47 2.45
C GLY A 138 -5.93 -0.84 1.76
N VAL A 139 -5.22 0.17 1.24
CA VAL A 139 -3.88 0.04 0.66
C VAL A 139 -2.96 1.10 1.23
N HIS A 140 -1.72 0.73 1.50
CA HIS A 140 -0.69 1.66 1.97
C HIS A 140 0.01 2.29 0.76
N THR A 141 0.33 3.57 0.90
CA THR A 141 0.96 4.35 -0.18
C THR A 141 1.94 5.35 0.40
N SER A 142 2.75 5.94 -0.47
CA SER A 142 3.53 7.11 -0.15
C SER A 142 3.50 8.13 -1.28
N VAL A 143 3.67 9.40 -0.93
CA VAL A 143 3.81 10.47 -1.93
C VAL A 143 5.09 10.19 -2.73
N ASN A 144 4.98 10.28 -4.06
CA ASN A 144 6.06 10.02 -5.02
C ASN A 144 6.64 8.59 -4.97
N GLY A 145 6.00 7.68 -4.22
CA GLY A 145 6.51 6.33 -4.03
C GLY A 145 7.72 6.31 -3.11
N MET A 146 7.89 7.31 -2.23
CA MET A 146 8.97 7.33 -1.25
C MET A 146 8.98 6.06 -0.39
N GLY A 147 10.17 5.53 -0.14
CA GLY A 147 10.38 4.33 0.66
C GLY A 147 11.81 3.81 0.48
N GLU A 148 12.08 2.64 1.06
CA GLU A 148 13.32 1.92 0.82
C GLU A 148 13.42 1.42 -0.63
N ARG A 149 14.64 1.28 -1.15
CA ARG A 149 14.93 0.72 -2.49
C ARG A 149 14.16 1.47 -3.60
N SER A 150 13.29 0.77 -4.32
CA SER A 150 12.40 1.28 -5.38
C SER A 150 11.16 2.01 -4.85
N GLY A 151 10.94 1.97 -3.53
CA GLY A 151 9.86 2.65 -2.86
C GLY A 151 8.59 1.82 -2.63
N ASN A 152 7.52 2.53 -2.27
CA ASN A 152 6.19 1.97 -2.02
C ASN A 152 5.22 2.28 -3.18
N THR A 153 4.00 1.76 -3.11
CA THR A 153 2.90 2.19 -3.99
C THR A 153 2.78 3.72 -4.03
N ARG A 154 2.79 4.30 -5.23
CA ARG A 154 2.66 5.74 -5.44
C ARG A 154 1.23 6.20 -5.19
N LEU A 155 1.05 7.14 -4.27
CA LEU A 155 -0.26 7.70 -3.89
C LEU A 155 -1.05 8.19 -5.11
N ALA A 156 -0.43 9.01 -5.97
CA ALA A 156 -1.14 9.63 -7.09
C ALA A 156 -1.61 8.59 -8.13
N GLU A 157 -0.77 7.59 -8.40
CA GLU A 157 -1.09 6.53 -9.36
C GLU A 157 -2.23 5.67 -8.86
N VAL A 158 -2.12 5.13 -7.64
CA VAL A 158 -3.13 4.21 -7.13
C VAL A 158 -4.47 4.90 -6.87
N VAL A 159 -4.49 6.16 -6.45
CA VAL A 159 -5.75 6.92 -6.29
C VAL A 159 -6.44 7.11 -7.65
N ALA A 160 -5.69 7.56 -8.66
CA ALA A 160 -6.25 7.72 -10.00
C ALA A 160 -6.77 6.38 -10.56
N SER A 161 -5.99 5.31 -10.37
CA SER A 161 -6.37 3.97 -10.85
C SER A 161 -7.57 3.40 -10.11
N ILE A 162 -7.68 3.56 -8.78
CA ILE A 162 -8.86 3.13 -8.02
C ILE A 162 -10.11 3.84 -8.57
N HIS A 163 -10.04 5.15 -8.77
CA HIS A 163 -11.19 5.93 -9.23
C HIS A 163 -11.61 5.60 -10.68
N ASP A 164 -10.65 5.26 -11.55
CA ASP A 164 -10.90 5.07 -12.98
C ASP A 164 -11.15 3.62 -13.39
N HIS A 165 -10.58 2.67 -12.64
CA HIS A 165 -10.57 1.23 -12.99
C HIS A 165 -11.27 0.34 -11.96
N SER A 166 -11.82 0.88 -10.89
CA SER A 166 -12.63 0.11 -9.93
C SER A 166 -13.94 0.81 -9.58
N GLU A 167 -14.85 0.06 -8.97
CA GLU A 167 -16.07 0.60 -8.38
C GLU A 167 -15.82 1.34 -7.06
N PHE A 168 -14.63 1.22 -6.48
CA PHE A 168 -14.28 1.81 -5.21
C PHE A 168 -13.90 3.29 -5.32
N ARG A 169 -14.02 4.01 -4.20
CA ARG A 169 -13.67 5.44 -4.11
C ARG A 169 -12.84 5.71 -2.87
N THR A 170 -11.97 6.70 -2.98
CA THR A 170 -11.20 7.23 -1.86
C THR A 170 -11.72 8.62 -1.46
N GLN A 171 -11.33 9.09 -0.29
CA GLN A 171 -11.61 10.46 0.14
C GLN A 171 -10.51 11.45 -0.27
N ILE A 172 -9.55 11.01 -1.10
CA ILE A 172 -8.41 11.84 -1.52
C ILE A 172 -8.88 12.90 -2.52
N ARG A 173 -8.47 14.14 -2.27
CA ARG A 173 -8.71 15.27 -3.17
C ARG A 173 -7.67 15.26 -4.29
N GLU A 174 -8.03 14.68 -5.44
CA GLU A 174 -7.12 14.52 -6.59
C GLU A 174 -6.49 15.82 -7.08
N ASN A 175 -7.22 16.93 -6.96
CA ASN A 175 -6.72 18.26 -7.34
C ASN A 175 -5.56 18.78 -6.46
N ARG A 176 -5.18 18.06 -5.40
CA ARG A 176 -4.01 18.35 -4.55
C ARG A 176 -2.83 17.42 -4.80
N LEU A 177 -2.96 16.39 -5.64
CA LEU A 177 -1.92 15.37 -5.84
C LEU A 177 -0.62 15.94 -6.43
N THR A 178 -0.71 16.85 -7.40
CA THR A 178 0.49 17.51 -7.94
C THR A 178 1.17 18.39 -6.88
N GLN A 179 0.40 19.18 -6.13
CA GLN A 179 0.94 20.06 -5.09
C GLN A 179 1.68 19.28 -3.98
N ILE A 180 1.11 18.18 -3.50
CA ILE A 180 1.76 17.36 -2.47
C ILE A 180 2.99 16.64 -3.03
N SER A 181 2.95 16.20 -4.29
CA SER A 181 4.09 15.61 -5.00
C SER A 181 5.26 16.60 -5.07
N GLU A 182 5.02 17.84 -5.49
CA GLU A 182 6.05 18.90 -5.55
C GLU A 182 6.63 19.19 -4.16
N MET A 183 5.76 19.37 -3.15
CA MET A 183 6.18 19.66 -1.78
C MET A 183 7.09 18.57 -1.21
N VAL A 184 6.72 17.30 -1.36
CA VAL A 184 7.55 16.17 -0.90
C VAL A 184 8.83 16.07 -1.72
N GLY A 185 8.78 16.31 -3.04
CA GLY A 185 9.97 16.36 -3.88
C GLY A 185 10.97 17.43 -3.42
N THR A 186 10.48 18.63 -3.09
CA THR A 186 11.29 19.72 -2.55
C THR A 186 11.90 19.36 -1.19
N PHE A 187 11.10 18.92 -0.22
CA PHE A 187 11.61 18.66 1.13
C PHE A 187 12.51 17.41 1.22
N SER A 188 12.24 16.39 0.41
CA SER A 188 13.05 15.16 0.41
C SER A 188 14.30 15.25 -0.46
N GLY A 189 14.38 16.22 -1.37
CA GLY A 189 15.41 16.29 -2.42
C GLY A 189 15.27 15.23 -3.51
N LYS A 190 14.23 14.37 -3.48
CA LYS A 190 13.96 13.34 -4.47
C LYS A 190 12.86 13.79 -5.42
N ILE A 191 13.25 14.48 -6.49
CA ILE A 191 12.35 14.97 -7.54
C ILE A 191 11.93 13.79 -8.43
N VAL A 192 10.63 13.72 -8.76
CA VAL A 192 10.10 12.71 -9.68
C VAL A 192 10.48 13.02 -11.14
N SER A 193 10.53 11.99 -12.00
CA SER A 193 10.77 12.21 -13.42
C SER A 193 9.63 12.99 -14.08
N ASP A 194 9.94 13.72 -15.15
CA ASP A 194 8.95 14.51 -15.87
C ASP A 194 7.84 13.65 -16.50
N ASN A 195 8.09 12.37 -16.75
CA ASN A 195 7.14 11.41 -17.30
C ASN A 195 6.49 10.49 -16.24
N VAL A 196 6.68 10.73 -14.93
CA VAL A 196 6.03 9.87 -13.92
C VAL A 196 4.50 9.97 -14.07
N PRO A 197 3.75 8.86 -14.02
CA PRO A 197 2.31 8.89 -14.23
C PRO A 197 1.59 9.88 -13.30
N VAL A 198 0.51 10.48 -13.81
CA VAL A 198 -0.39 11.45 -13.14
C VAL A 198 0.26 12.80 -12.82
N VAL A 199 1.40 12.84 -12.12
CA VAL A 199 1.98 14.08 -11.56
C VAL A 199 3.19 14.61 -12.33
N GLY A 200 3.79 13.80 -13.22
CA GLY A 200 4.95 14.19 -14.02
C GLY A 200 4.65 15.36 -14.95
N ARG A 201 5.62 16.27 -15.11
CA ARG A 201 5.50 17.50 -15.90
C ARG A 201 4.91 17.28 -17.29
N ASP A 202 5.28 16.21 -17.97
CA ASP A 202 5.00 15.97 -19.38
C ASP A 202 3.76 15.09 -19.63
N VAL A 203 3.14 14.54 -18.57
CA VAL A 203 2.00 13.58 -18.66
C VAL A 203 0.81 14.12 -19.46
N PHE A 204 0.66 15.43 -19.54
CA PHE A 204 -0.47 16.09 -20.21
C PHE A 204 -0.10 16.82 -21.49
N THR A 205 1.14 16.67 -21.96
CA THR A 205 1.65 17.33 -23.16
C THR A 205 1.63 16.33 -24.31
N GLN A 206 1.03 16.70 -25.45
CA GLN A 206 1.05 15.90 -26.68
C GLN A 206 1.93 16.61 -27.72
N THR A 207 3.04 15.99 -28.11
CA THR A 207 4.02 16.61 -29.02
C THR A 207 4.01 16.02 -30.43
N ALA A 208 3.43 14.83 -30.62
CA ALA A 208 3.30 14.23 -31.94
C ALA A 208 2.25 15.01 -32.76
N GLY A 209 2.65 15.57 -33.91
CA GLY A 209 1.81 16.45 -34.72
C GLY A 209 0.46 15.85 -35.14
N ILE A 210 0.42 14.53 -35.37
CA ILE A 210 -0.82 13.80 -35.67
C ILE A 210 -1.80 13.75 -34.49
N HIS A 211 -1.28 13.65 -33.25
CA HIS A 211 -2.12 13.61 -32.05
C HIS A 211 -2.65 15.00 -31.70
N ALA A 212 -1.80 16.03 -31.83
CA ALA A 212 -2.21 17.42 -31.64
C ALA A 212 -3.27 17.86 -32.68
N ASP A 213 -3.08 17.49 -33.95
CA ASP A 213 -4.05 17.76 -35.02
C ASP A 213 -5.39 17.03 -34.79
N GLY A 214 -5.36 15.75 -34.41
CA GLY A 214 -6.59 15.01 -34.10
C GLY A 214 -7.31 15.52 -32.85
N ASP A 215 -6.58 16.00 -31.84
CA ASP A 215 -7.18 16.67 -30.68
C ASP A 215 -7.80 18.02 -31.04
N PHE A 216 -7.14 18.82 -31.88
CA PHE A 216 -7.68 20.09 -32.36
C PHE A 216 -8.98 19.90 -33.16
N LYS A 217 -9.04 18.85 -33.99
CA LYS A 217 -10.17 18.61 -34.89
C LYS A 217 -11.39 18.02 -34.18
N ALA A 218 -11.19 17.08 -33.25
CA ALA A 218 -12.32 16.37 -32.64
C ALA A 218 -12.05 15.85 -31.22
N ASN A 219 -11.02 16.35 -30.52
CA ASN A 219 -10.69 15.93 -29.15
C ASN A 219 -10.50 14.40 -29.04
N LEU A 220 -9.94 13.79 -30.08
CA LEU A 220 -9.88 12.33 -30.28
C LEU A 220 -9.00 11.59 -29.27
N TYR A 221 -8.03 12.30 -28.68
CA TYR A 221 -7.07 11.79 -27.71
C TYR A 221 -7.32 12.37 -26.30
N ALA A 222 -8.57 12.75 -26.02
CA ALA A 222 -9.00 13.09 -24.67
C ALA A 222 -8.85 11.89 -23.73
N ASN A 223 -8.16 12.10 -22.61
CA ASN A 223 -7.98 11.10 -21.57
C ASN A 223 -8.81 11.46 -20.33
N ARG A 224 -9.32 10.45 -19.61
CA ARG A 224 -9.92 10.61 -18.26
C ARG A 224 -8.95 11.27 -17.28
N LEU A 225 -7.65 11.12 -17.52
CA LEU A 225 -6.59 11.90 -16.88
C LEU A 225 -6.55 13.32 -17.46
N ALA A 226 -7.54 14.14 -17.11
CA ALA A 226 -7.57 15.54 -17.51
C ALA A 226 -6.66 16.38 -16.58
N PRO A 227 -5.90 17.37 -17.08
CA PRO A 227 -4.97 18.15 -16.26
C PRO A 227 -5.66 18.84 -15.07
N ARG A 228 -6.85 19.40 -15.31
CA ARG A 228 -7.63 20.13 -14.29
C ARG A 228 -8.05 19.24 -13.12
N ARG A 229 -8.27 17.94 -13.35
CA ARG A 229 -8.61 16.95 -12.32
C ARG A 229 -7.51 16.87 -11.25
N PHE A 230 -6.25 16.99 -11.67
CA PHE A 230 -5.07 16.91 -10.80
C PHE A 230 -4.48 18.28 -10.45
N GLY A 231 -5.26 19.36 -10.60
CA GLY A 231 -4.83 20.72 -10.23
C GLY A 231 -3.87 21.37 -11.23
N ARG A 232 -3.82 20.87 -12.47
CA ARG A 232 -2.92 21.38 -13.53
C ARG A 232 -3.69 22.00 -14.69
N LYS A 233 -2.96 22.73 -15.54
CA LYS A 233 -3.46 23.28 -16.81
C LYS A 233 -2.76 22.54 -17.96
N ARG A 234 -3.49 22.25 -19.04
CA ARG A 234 -2.91 21.78 -20.30
C ARG A 234 -2.01 22.90 -20.84
N ARG A 235 -0.79 22.57 -21.25
CA ARG A 235 0.11 23.49 -21.94
C ARG A 235 0.03 23.26 -23.44
#